data_AF-I0GQM9-F1
#
_entry.id   AF-I0GQM9-F1
#
_cell.length_a   1.000
_cell.length_b   1.000
_cell.length_c   1.000
_cell.angle_alpha   90.00
_cell.angle_beta   90.00
_cell.angle_gamma   90.00
#
_symmetry.space_group_name_H-M   'P 1'
#
loop_
_entity.id
_entity.type
_entity.pdbx_description
1 polymer ?
#
loop_
_entity_poly.entity_id
_entity_poly.type
_entity_poly.pdbx_seq_one_letter_code
_entity_poly.pdbx_strand_id
1 'polypeptide(L)'
;METDFLLKGKAAYNAGKYEMAIDCYEQAIAKGNAEAMYLAACMYQSGIGVAKDIEKSRKLFRQASDEGEDRAKNALLLIENSLAVHRRVYIAEACDLRKKGKYKEAMDEFRSMAGEYAIPDEYTAECMYWIGVMYKLGQGVTKDEKRQKNGLKNL
;
A
#
# COMPACT_ATOMS: atom_id res chain seq x y z
N MET A 1 5.72 -22.79 -31.71
CA MET A 1 6.16 -22.94 -30.31
C MET A 1 5.97 -21.59 -29.65
N GLU A 2 4.87 -21.42 -28.93
CA GLU A 2 4.66 -20.22 -28.12
C GLU A 2 5.81 -20.16 -27.12
N THR A 3 6.73 -19.21 -27.30
CA THR A 3 7.83 -19.04 -26.36
C THR A 3 7.23 -18.68 -25.01
N ASP A 4 7.33 -19.61 -24.07
CA ASP A 4 6.86 -19.44 -22.71
C ASP A 4 7.68 -18.33 -22.02
N PHE A 5 7.08 -17.14 -21.94
CA PHE A 5 7.69 -15.96 -21.33
C PHE A 5 8.02 -16.21 -19.86
N LEU A 6 7.27 -17.07 -19.16
CA LEU A 6 7.58 -17.45 -17.80
C LEU A 6 8.93 -18.18 -17.72
N LEU A 7 9.17 -19.15 -18.61
CA LEU A 7 10.44 -19.88 -18.65
C LEU A 7 11.61 -18.97 -18.99
N LYS A 8 11.44 -18.07 -19.96
CA LYS A 8 12.46 -17.06 -20.29
C LYS A 8 12.75 -16.13 -19.12
N GLY A 9 11.71 -15.67 -18.42
CA GLY A 9 11.84 -14.83 -17.24
C GLY A 9 12.61 -15.55 -16.12
N LYS A 10 12.27 -16.80 -15.82
CA LYS A 10 12.99 -17.65 -14.85
C LYS A 10 14.46 -17.84 -15.22
N ALA A 11 14.74 -18.12 -16.50
CA ALA A 11 16.12 -18.26 -16.98
C ALA A 11 16.90 -16.94 -16.87
N ALA A 12 16.29 -15.81 -17.22
CA ALA A 12 16.90 -14.49 -17.10
C ALA A 12 17.17 -14.14 -15.62
N TYR A 13 16.23 -14.42 -14.73
CA TYR A 13 16.37 -14.21 -13.29
C TYR A 13 17.56 -15.01 -12.72
N ASN A 14 17.66 -16.29 -13.08
CA ASN A 14 18.76 -17.16 -12.65
C ASN A 14 20.12 -16.72 -13.23
N ALA A 15 20.11 -16.09 -14.41
CA ALA A 15 21.30 -15.50 -15.03
C ALA A 15 21.66 -14.10 -14.49
N GLY A 16 20.93 -13.59 -13.49
CA GLY A 16 21.14 -12.25 -12.92
C GLY A 16 20.68 -11.10 -13.82
N LYS A 17 19.95 -11.39 -14.92
CA LYS A 17 19.43 -10.40 -15.86
C LYS A 17 18.04 -9.97 -15.45
N TYR A 18 17.96 -9.26 -14.32
CA TYR A 18 16.69 -8.99 -13.65
C TYR A 18 15.74 -8.08 -14.46
N GLU A 19 16.25 -7.08 -15.17
CA GLU A 19 15.44 -6.23 -16.05
C GLU A 19 14.76 -7.05 -17.16
N MET A 20 15.51 -7.98 -17.77
CA MET A 20 14.93 -8.89 -18.76
C MET A 20 13.92 -9.87 -18.14
N ALA A 21 14.15 -10.27 -16.88
CA ALA A 21 13.24 -11.15 -16.17
C ALA A 21 11.89 -10.47 -15.91
N ILE A 22 11.90 -9.22 -15.45
CA ILE A 22 10.66 -8.47 -15.22
C ILE A 22 9.88 -8.28 -16.52
N ASP A 23 10.56 -7.92 -17.62
CA ASP A 23 9.91 -7.73 -18.93
C ASP A 23 9.24 -9.01 -19.43
N CYS A 24 9.88 -10.15 -19.21
CA CYS A 24 9.32 -11.46 -19.54
C CYS A 24 8.13 -11.80 -18.64
N TYR A 25 8.22 -11.53 -17.33
CA TYR A 25 7.11 -11.76 -16.42
C TYR A 25 5.92 -10.86 -16.74
N GLU A 26 6.12 -9.59 -17.08
CA GLU A 26 5.02 -8.69 -17.50
C GLU A 26 4.32 -9.19 -18.77
N GLN A 27 5.07 -9.74 -19.73
CA GLN A 27 4.49 -10.39 -20.91
C GLN A 27 3.71 -11.67 -20.57
N ALA A 28 4.17 -12.46 -19.59
CA ALA A 28 3.46 -13.64 -19.12
C ALA A 28 2.20 -13.26 -18.31
N ILE A 29 2.25 -12.19 -17.51
CA ILE A 29 1.11 -11.63 -16.77
C ILE A 29 0.03 -11.17 -17.75
N ALA A 30 0.41 -10.54 -18.87
CA ALA A 30 -0.54 -10.15 -19.92
C ALA A 30 -1.30 -11.35 -20.54
N LYS A 31 -0.79 -12.58 -20.34
CA LYS A 31 -1.44 -13.83 -20.74
C LYS A 31 -2.18 -14.54 -19.58
N GLY A 32 -2.32 -13.90 -18.42
CA GLY A 32 -3.00 -14.45 -17.25
C GLY A 32 -2.18 -15.47 -16.46
N ASN A 33 -0.85 -15.49 -16.59
CA ASN A 33 -0.03 -16.45 -15.87
C ASN A 33 0.13 -16.07 -14.38
N ALA A 34 -0.56 -16.80 -13.49
CA ALA A 34 -0.54 -16.57 -12.04
C ALA A 34 0.86 -16.72 -11.43
N GLU A 35 1.67 -17.66 -11.91
CA GLU A 35 3.04 -17.83 -11.42
C GLU A 35 3.93 -16.63 -11.78
N ALA A 36 3.75 -16.06 -12.97
CA ALA A 36 4.44 -14.84 -13.38
C ALA A 36 4.01 -13.64 -12.54
N MET A 37 2.73 -13.53 -12.16
CA MET A 37 2.26 -12.51 -11.22
C MET A 37 2.96 -12.64 -9.87
N TYR A 38 3.08 -13.85 -9.33
CA TYR A 38 3.79 -14.13 -8.09
C TYR A 38 5.27 -13.74 -8.16
N LEU A 39 6.00 -14.19 -9.19
CA LEU A 39 7.42 -13.84 -9.37
C LEU A 39 7.61 -12.34 -9.60
N ALA A 40 6.71 -11.76 -10.41
CA ALA A 40 6.37 -10.36 -10.53
C ALA A 40 6.46 -9.60 -9.19
N ALA A 41 5.54 -10.01 -8.32
CA ALA A 41 5.33 -9.42 -7.02
C ALA A 41 6.55 -9.56 -6.11
N CYS A 42 7.27 -10.69 -6.13
CA CYS A 42 8.51 -10.87 -5.38
C CYS A 42 9.60 -9.88 -5.80
N MET A 43 9.74 -9.61 -7.11
CA MET A 43 10.71 -8.64 -7.62
C MET A 43 10.37 -7.22 -7.18
N TYR A 44 9.10 -6.81 -7.29
CA TYR A 44 8.66 -5.51 -6.77
C TYR A 44 8.76 -5.39 -5.24
N GLN A 45 8.58 -6.48 -4.50
CA GLN A 45 8.73 -6.50 -3.04
C GLN A 45 10.19 -6.25 -2.61
N SER A 46 11.12 -6.88 -3.32
CA SER A 46 12.54 -6.88 -3.01
C SER A 46 13.32 -5.74 -3.68
N GLY A 47 12.77 -5.15 -4.75
CA GLY A 47 13.46 -4.15 -5.56
C GLY A 47 14.56 -4.75 -6.45
N ILE A 48 14.41 -6.02 -6.87
CA ILE A 48 15.37 -6.71 -7.72
C ILE A 48 15.05 -6.44 -9.19
N GLY A 49 15.94 -5.75 -9.91
CA GLY A 49 15.76 -5.40 -11.33
C GLY A 49 14.68 -4.36 -11.61
N VAL A 50 13.99 -3.88 -10.57
CA VAL A 50 12.97 -2.84 -10.60
C VAL A 50 13.02 -2.01 -9.33
N ALA A 51 12.50 -0.79 -9.38
CA ALA A 51 12.27 -0.02 -8.17
C ALA A 51 11.34 -0.80 -7.22
N LYS A 52 11.68 -0.80 -5.93
CA LYS A 52 10.85 -1.42 -4.90
C LYS A 52 9.50 -0.73 -4.86
N ASP A 53 8.44 -1.52 -5.00
CA ASP A 53 7.05 -1.05 -4.99
C ASP A 53 6.17 -2.08 -4.26
N ILE A 54 5.99 -1.86 -2.96
CA ILE A 54 5.21 -2.76 -2.10
C ILE A 54 3.74 -2.77 -2.50
N GLU A 55 3.22 -1.67 -3.04
CA GLU A 55 1.82 -1.55 -3.44
C GLU A 55 1.54 -2.34 -4.72
N LYS A 56 2.40 -2.22 -5.72
CA LYS A 56 2.33 -3.04 -6.94
C LYS A 56 2.54 -4.52 -6.60
N SER A 57 3.50 -4.83 -5.72
CA SER A 57 3.72 -6.19 -5.22
C SER A 57 2.46 -6.77 -4.56
N ARG A 58 1.82 -6.04 -3.65
CA ARG A 58 0.58 -6.47 -2.97
C ARG A 58 -0.55 -6.76 -3.98
N LYS A 59 -0.74 -5.88 -4.97
CA LYS A 59 -1.76 -6.08 -6.02
C LYS A 59 -1.50 -7.35 -6.82
N LEU A 60 -0.27 -7.57 -7.25
CA LEU A 60 0.12 -8.76 -8.01
C LEU A 60 -0.03 -10.05 -7.18
N PHE A 61 0.35 -10.04 -5.90
CA PHE A 61 0.12 -11.20 -5.03
C PHE A 61 -1.37 -11.50 -4.83
N ARG A 62 -2.21 -10.48 -4.70
CA ARG A 62 -3.67 -10.69 -4.62
C ARG A 62 -4.20 -11.32 -5.90
N GLN A 63 -3.86 -10.77 -7.06
CA GLN A 63 -4.25 -11.34 -8.35
C GLN A 63 -3.76 -12.78 -8.53
N ALA A 64 -2.49 -13.05 -8.21
CA ALA A 64 -1.92 -14.40 -8.29
C ALA A 64 -2.68 -15.39 -7.39
N SER A 65 -3.01 -14.98 -6.16
CA SER A 65 -3.80 -15.77 -5.22
C SER A 65 -5.21 -16.06 -5.75
N ASP A 66 -5.87 -15.07 -6.33
CA ASP A 66 -7.21 -15.19 -6.90
C ASP A 66 -7.23 -16.16 -8.10
N GLU A 67 -6.15 -16.21 -8.86
CA GLU A 67 -5.91 -17.15 -9.97
C GLU A 67 -5.34 -18.52 -9.51
N GLY A 68 -5.28 -18.78 -8.20
CA GLY A 68 -4.95 -20.11 -7.64
C GLY A 68 -3.47 -20.35 -7.33
N GLU A 69 -2.59 -19.34 -7.39
CA GLU A 69 -1.19 -19.46 -6.94
C GLU A 69 -1.11 -19.38 -5.40
N ASP A 70 -1.12 -20.54 -4.75
CA ASP A 70 -1.18 -20.64 -3.29
C ASP A 70 0.02 -20.00 -2.57
N ARG A 71 1.21 -19.93 -3.20
CA ARG A 71 2.36 -19.21 -2.61
C ARG A 71 2.07 -17.73 -2.43
N ALA A 72 1.25 -17.15 -3.31
CA ALA A 72 0.88 -15.75 -3.25
C ALA A 72 0.02 -15.41 -2.03
N LYS A 73 -0.80 -16.35 -1.53
CA LYS A 73 -1.60 -16.17 -0.30
C LYS A 73 -0.72 -15.91 0.91
N ASN A 74 0.30 -16.75 1.10
CA ASN A 74 1.24 -16.60 2.22
C ASN A 74 2.08 -15.32 2.10
N ALA A 75 2.53 -14.99 0.89
CA ALA A 75 3.28 -13.76 0.63
C ALA A 75 2.43 -12.49 0.86
N LEU A 76 1.17 -12.52 0.44
CA LEU A 76 0.22 -11.44 0.67
C LEU A 76 -0.01 -11.22 2.17
N LEU A 77 -0.24 -12.30 2.93
CA LEU A 77 -0.43 -12.23 4.38
C LEU A 77 0.77 -11.59 5.09
N LEU A 78 2.00 -11.94 4.69
CA LEU A 78 3.21 -11.33 5.26
C LEU A 78 3.27 -9.82 4.99
N ILE A 79 2.97 -9.40 3.77
CA ILE A 79 2.97 -7.98 3.39
C ILE A 79 1.88 -7.23 4.13
N GLU A 80 0.67 -7.76 4.18
CA GLU A 80 -0.47 -7.13 4.85
C GLU A 80 -0.20 -6.98 6.35
N ASN A 81 0.38 -8.00 7.01
CA ASN A 81 0.78 -7.90 8.41
C ASN A 81 1.89 -6.86 8.62
N SER A 82 2.90 -6.81 7.76
CA SER A 82 3.97 -5.82 7.84
C SER A 82 3.43 -4.39 7.67
N LEU A 83 2.52 -4.17 6.71
CA LEU A 83 1.87 -2.89 6.48
C LEU A 83 0.93 -2.49 7.63
N ALA A 84 0.18 -3.45 8.19
CA ALA A 84 -0.70 -3.21 9.33
C ALA A 84 0.09 -2.82 10.58
N VAL A 85 1.20 -3.51 10.87
CA VAL A 85 2.09 -3.16 11.98
C VAL A 85 2.68 -1.77 11.77
N HIS A 86 3.16 -1.46 10.57
CA HIS A 86 3.65 -0.13 10.23
C HIS A 86 2.57 0.93 10.52
N ARG A 87 1.37 0.80 9.93
CA ARG A 87 0.26 1.75 10.12
C ARG A 87 -0.15 1.93 11.59
N ARG A 88 -0.20 0.87 12.39
CA ARG A 88 -0.49 0.96 13.84
C ARG A 88 0.53 1.81 14.59
N VAL A 89 1.81 1.69 14.25
CA VAL A 89 2.88 2.49 14.86
C VAL A 89 2.69 3.98 14.54
N TYR A 90 2.41 4.34 13.28
CA TYR A 90 2.18 5.74 12.91
C TYR A 90 0.96 6.35 13.59
N ILE A 91 -0.15 5.61 13.71
CA ILE A 91 -1.35 6.07 14.43
C ILE A 91 -1.01 6.34 15.91
N ALA A 92 -0.23 5.47 16.54
CA ALA A 92 0.22 5.66 17.92
C ALA A 92 1.11 6.90 18.08
N GLU A 93 2.04 7.11 17.15
CA GLU A 93 2.92 8.29 17.13
C GLU A 93 2.12 9.59 16.96
N ALA A 94 1.17 9.63 16.02
CA ALA A 94 0.27 10.77 15.84
C ALA A 94 -0.57 11.05 17.09
N CYS A 95 -1.05 9.99 17.76
CA CYS A 95 -1.75 10.12 19.04
C CYS A 95 -0.85 10.69 20.14
N ASP A 96 0.43 10.30 20.19
CA ASP A 96 1.38 10.80 21.17
C ASP A 96 1.80 12.25 20.90
N LEU A 97 1.95 12.66 19.64
CA LEU A 97 2.11 14.08 19.26
C LEU A 97 0.93 14.92 19.75
N ARG A 98 -0.29 14.40 19.60
CA ARG A 98 -1.51 15.05 20.09
C ARG A 98 -1.51 15.19 21.62
N LYS A 99 -1.13 14.15 22.37
CA LYS A 99 -1.00 14.19 23.84
C LYS A 99 0.04 15.22 24.29
N LYS A 100 1.12 15.38 23.53
CA LYS A 100 2.18 16.37 23.76
C LYS A 100 1.79 17.81 23.37
N GLY A 101 0.56 18.03 22.89
CA GLY A 101 0.06 19.35 22.48
C GLY A 101 0.50 19.79 21.07
N LYS A 102 1.20 18.92 20.32
CA LYS A 102 1.67 19.19 18.95
C LYS A 102 0.56 18.93 17.93
N TYR A 103 -0.51 19.70 18.03
CA TYR A 103 -1.75 19.40 17.33
C TYR A 103 -1.66 19.52 15.80
N LYS A 104 -0.85 20.45 15.29
CA LYS A 104 -0.67 20.61 13.83
C LYS A 104 0.08 19.42 13.24
N GLU A 105 1.21 19.05 13.83
CA GLU A 105 1.99 17.86 13.45
C GLU A 105 1.10 16.60 13.49
N ALA A 106 0.36 16.38 14.58
CA ALA A 106 -0.55 15.23 14.67
C ALA A 106 -1.65 15.24 13.59
N MET A 107 -2.21 16.41 13.26
CA MET A 107 -3.24 16.53 12.21
C MET A 107 -2.66 16.22 10.83
N ASP A 108 -1.46 16.72 10.54
CA ASP A 108 -0.78 16.49 9.27
C ASP A 108 -0.46 14.99 9.09
N GLU A 109 0.00 14.31 10.15
CA GLU A 109 0.23 12.86 10.13
C GLU A 109 -1.06 12.07 9.86
N PHE A 110 -2.15 12.36 10.58
CA PHE A 110 -3.43 11.67 10.32
C PHE A 110 -3.95 11.91 8.90
N ARG A 111 -3.76 13.11 8.35
CA ARG A 111 -4.16 13.45 6.98
C ARG A 111 -3.27 12.75 5.96
N SER A 112 -1.97 12.69 6.19
CA SER A 112 -1.03 11.97 5.33
C SER A 112 -1.44 10.50 5.24
N MET A 113 -1.66 9.85 6.40
CA MET A 113 -2.11 8.45 6.44
C MET A 113 -3.47 8.23 5.75
N ALA A 114 -4.43 9.14 5.94
CA ALA A 114 -5.75 9.03 5.32
C ALA A 114 -5.77 9.39 3.81
N GLY A 115 -4.80 10.19 3.35
CA GLY A 115 -4.74 10.69 1.97
C GLY A 115 -3.83 9.88 1.04
N GLU A 116 -2.71 9.38 1.55
CA GLU A 116 -1.75 8.55 0.81
C GLU A 116 -2.36 7.19 0.43
N TYR A 117 -3.36 6.75 1.20
CA TYR A 117 -4.09 5.50 0.99
C TYR A 117 -5.59 5.75 1.13
N ALA A 118 -6.24 6.28 0.09
CA ALA A 118 -7.71 6.31 -0.02
C ALA A 118 -8.27 4.88 -0.23
N ILE A 119 -7.93 3.96 0.68
CA ILE A 119 -8.34 2.56 0.70
C ILE A 119 -9.31 2.42 1.86
N PRO A 120 -10.49 1.81 1.67
CA PRO A 120 -11.44 1.59 2.76
C PRO A 120 -10.93 0.44 3.65
N ASP A 121 -9.87 0.68 4.41
CA ASP A 121 -9.37 -0.21 5.45
C ASP A 121 -9.63 0.36 6.85
N GLU A 122 -9.49 -0.50 7.86
CA GLU A 122 -9.73 -0.15 9.27
C GLU A 122 -8.85 1.01 9.77
N TYR A 123 -7.63 1.15 9.22
CA TYR A 123 -6.67 2.18 9.59
C TYR A 123 -7.06 3.56 9.05
N THR A 124 -7.58 3.60 7.83
CA THR A 124 -8.11 4.82 7.22
C THR A 124 -9.34 5.32 7.97
N ALA A 125 -10.23 4.40 8.38
CA ALA A 125 -11.37 4.75 9.22
C ALA A 125 -10.93 5.31 10.59
N GLU A 126 -9.90 4.74 11.20
CA GLU A 126 -9.34 5.22 12.46
C GLU A 126 -8.68 6.60 12.32
N CYS A 127 -7.92 6.84 11.25
CA CYS A 127 -7.35 8.16 10.95
C CYS A 127 -8.44 9.22 10.74
N MET A 128 -9.48 8.90 9.96
CA MET A 128 -10.63 9.79 9.74
C MET A 128 -11.39 10.08 11.04
N TYR A 129 -11.52 9.10 11.93
CA TYR A 129 -12.08 9.30 13.27
C TYR A 129 -11.27 10.32 14.06
N TRP A 130 -9.94 10.16 14.14
CA TRP A 130 -9.07 11.09 14.87
C TRP A 130 -9.07 12.50 14.27
N ILE A 131 -9.05 12.62 12.95
CA ILE A 131 -9.25 13.89 12.24
C ILE A 131 -10.57 14.52 12.68
N GLY A 132 -11.67 13.76 12.68
CA GLY A 132 -12.99 14.20 13.13
C GLY A 132 -12.99 14.74 14.56
N VAL A 133 -12.37 14.01 15.49
CA VAL A 133 -12.19 14.41 16.89
C VAL A 133 -11.41 15.71 16.99
N MET A 134 -10.29 15.83 16.29
CA MET A 134 -9.44 17.02 16.32
C MET A 134 -10.15 18.24 15.72
N TYR A 135 -10.94 18.07 14.65
CA TYR A 135 -11.82 19.12 14.14
C TYR A 135 -12.82 19.61 15.19
N LYS A 136 -13.50 18.69 15.89
CA LYS A 136 -14.48 19.01 16.94
C LYS A 136 -13.85 19.77 18.10
N LEU A 137 -12.64 19.36 18.50
CA LEU A 137 -11.88 20.01 19.57
C LEU A 137 -11.12 21.26 19.10
N GLY A 138 -11.08 21.50 17.79
CA GLY A 138 -10.33 22.60 17.20
C GLY A 138 -8.81 22.48 17.31
N GLN A 139 -8.30 21.26 17.43
CA GLN A 139 -6.88 20.93 17.53
C GLN A 139 -6.28 20.85 16.14
N GLY A 140 -5.21 21.61 15.87
CA GLY A 140 -4.41 21.47 14.65
C GLY A 140 -5.11 21.94 13.36
N VAL A 141 -6.26 22.60 13.46
CA VAL A 141 -7.04 23.12 12.33
C VAL A 141 -7.11 24.63 12.37
N THR A 142 -7.00 25.25 11.20
CA THR A 142 -7.15 26.71 11.03
C THR A 142 -8.61 27.14 11.22
N LYS A 143 -8.82 28.45 11.48
CA LYS A 143 -10.17 29.01 11.60
C LYS A 143 -11.01 28.83 10.33
N ASP A 144 -10.39 28.84 9.15
CA ASP A 144 -11.08 28.73 7.87
C ASP A 144 -11.52 27.29 7.56
N GLU A 145 -10.69 26.29 7.91
CA GLU A 145 -11.07 24.87 7.80
C GLU A 145 -12.28 24.50 8.68
N LYS A 146 -12.39 25.13 9.88
CA LYS A 146 -13.59 24.96 10.73
C LYS A 146 -14.85 25.48 10.06
N ARG A 147 -14.77 26.58 9.31
CA ARG A 147 -15.91 27.18 8.60
C ARG A 147 -16.36 26.31 7.43
N GLN A 148 -15.40 25.76 6.67
CA GLN A 148 -15.69 24.93 5.50
C GLN A 148 -16.45 23.65 5.85
N LYS A 149 -16.11 22.99 6.97
CA LYS A 149 -16.83 21.80 7.47
C LYS A 149 -18.22 22.12 8.03
N ASN A 150 -18.39 23.27 8.68
CA ASN A 150 -19.68 23.69 9.22
C ASN A 150 -20.64 24.21 8.15
N GLY A 151 -20.12 24.75 7.04
CA GLY A 151 -20.94 25.15 5.88
C GLY A 151 -21.57 23.97 5.13
N LEU A 152 -20.93 22.80 5.15
CA LEU A 152 -21.44 21.57 4.54
C LEU A 152 -22.55 20.87 5.34
N LYS A 153 -22.86 21.33 6.57
CA LYS A 153 -23.97 20.82 7.38
C LYS A 153 -25.26 21.65 7.28
N ASN A 154 -25.26 22.71 6.47
CA ASN A 154 -26.38 23.63 6.29
C ASN A 154 -26.93 23.66 4.85
N LEU A 155 -26.84 22.54 4.13
CA LEU A 155 -27.58 22.26 2.89
C LEU A 155 -28.30 20.93 3.06
#